data_AF-B7G1C6-F1
#
_entry.id   AF-B7G1C6-F1
#
_cell.length_a   1.000
_cell.length_b   1.000
_cell.length_c   1.000
_cell.angle_alpha   90.00
_cell.angle_beta   90.00
_cell.angle_gamma   90.00
#
_symmetry.space_group_name_H-M   'P 1'
#
loop_
_entity.id
_entity.type
_entity.pdbx_description
1 polymer ?
#
loop_
_entity_poly.entity_id
_entity_poly.type
_entity_poly.pdbx_seq_one_letter_code
_entity_poly.pdbx_strand_id
1 'polypeptide(L)'
;LSFPVATLAKSGKMAPVMAGSLLLGGASYDLREYLQVVAIIGGTAIVSMGKKKGGGSASSLTGVFYIIASLALDGVTAGFQKRLKTETAKVGVKPKPYDFMFWTNLFMCLTAVVIAGGLGEMQSGAAFCLDNPEIMSKIVKFAVCSAVGQSFIFYTIASFDPLVLSTVTTTRKIFSVLLSIFLKGHTLSMMGWSGIALACSGILSELQSKSGGSANKKKHSN
;
A
#
# COMPACT_ATOMS: atom_id res chain seq x y z
N LEU A 1 17.09 -9.76 1.56
CA LEU A 1 15.68 -9.98 1.98
C LEU A 1 15.01 -10.91 0.97
N SER A 2 14.49 -12.08 1.36
CA SER A 2 13.82 -12.92 0.35
C SER A 2 12.53 -12.25 -0.15
N PHE A 3 12.19 -12.41 -1.44
CA PHE A 3 11.00 -11.80 -2.07
C PHE A 3 9.71 -11.92 -1.23
N PRO A 4 9.44 -13.05 -0.54
CA PRO A 4 8.35 -13.15 0.42
C PRO A 4 8.46 -12.12 1.57
N VAL A 5 9.58 -12.08 2.30
CA VAL A 5 9.77 -11.19 3.46
C VAL A 5 9.64 -9.71 3.09
N ALA A 6 10.17 -9.30 1.93
CA ALA A 6 10.01 -7.94 1.42
C ALA A 6 8.53 -7.60 1.14
N THR A 7 7.80 -8.57 0.61
CA THR A 7 6.37 -8.44 0.29
C THR A 7 5.52 -8.38 1.57
N LEU A 8 5.90 -9.12 2.61
CA LEU A 8 5.22 -9.18 3.92
C LEU A 8 5.41 -7.88 4.72
N ALA A 9 6.61 -7.31 4.73
CA ALA A 9 6.85 -6.01 5.37
C ALA A 9 5.96 -4.90 4.76
N LYS A 10 5.72 -4.94 3.44
CA LYS A 10 4.83 -3.99 2.76
C LYS A 10 3.34 -4.22 3.06
N SER A 11 2.97 -5.32 3.72
CA SER A 11 1.60 -5.58 4.20
C SER A 11 1.33 -4.93 5.56
N GLY A 12 2.38 -4.63 6.34
CA GLY A 12 2.27 -3.90 7.61
C GLY A 12 1.70 -2.48 7.47
N LYS A 13 1.77 -1.88 6.28
CA LYS A 13 1.21 -0.54 6.00
C LYS A 13 -0.30 -0.43 6.21
N MET A 14 -1.03 -1.54 6.22
CA MET A 14 -2.49 -1.51 6.35
C MET A 14 -2.95 -1.02 7.72
N ALA A 15 -2.24 -1.36 8.80
CA ALA A 15 -2.58 -0.91 10.15
C ALA A 15 -2.42 0.62 10.31
N PRO A 16 -1.28 1.23 9.95
CA PRO A 16 -1.13 2.68 9.94
C PRO A 16 -2.15 3.39 9.03
N VAL A 17 -2.41 2.85 7.83
CA VAL A 17 -3.42 3.38 6.90
C VAL A 17 -4.82 3.40 7.52
N MET A 18 -5.21 2.32 8.19
CA MET A 18 -6.49 2.22 8.90
C MET A 18 -6.54 3.19 10.08
N ALA A 19 -5.48 3.25 10.89
CA ALA A 19 -5.39 4.15 12.04
C ALA A 19 -5.45 5.63 11.62
N GLY A 20 -4.71 6.04 10.59
CA GLY A 20 -4.76 7.41 10.07
C GLY A 20 -6.11 7.75 9.44
N SER A 21 -6.74 6.80 8.77
CA SER A 21 -8.11 6.98 8.24
C SER A 21 -9.16 7.13 9.33
N LEU A 22 -9.01 6.44 10.46
CA LEU A 22 -9.86 6.56 11.65
C LEU A 22 -9.65 7.91 12.35
N LEU A 23 -8.40 8.21 12.72
CA LEU A 23 -8.05 9.35 13.58
C LEU A 23 -8.13 10.70 12.85
N LEU A 24 -7.70 10.77 11.58
CA LEU A 24 -7.61 12.02 10.83
C LEU A 24 -8.65 12.12 9.71
N GLY A 25 -9.12 10.98 9.21
CA GLY A 25 -10.13 10.88 8.16
C GLY A 25 -11.58 10.88 8.65
N GLY A 26 -11.80 10.76 9.96
CA GLY A 26 -13.15 10.63 10.56
C GLY A 26 -13.87 9.35 10.14
N ALA A 27 -13.13 8.32 9.73
CA ALA A 27 -13.70 7.03 9.37
C ALA A 27 -14.14 6.26 10.62
N SER A 28 -15.32 5.64 10.58
CA SER A 28 -15.63 4.56 11.51
C SER A 28 -15.47 3.23 10.78
N TYR A 29 -14.81 2.28 11.44
CA TYR A 29 -14.63 0.91 10.95
C TYR A 29 -15.35 -0.06 11.89
N ASP A 30 -15.99 -1.08 11.34
CA ASP A 30 -16.63 -2.13 12.15
C ASP A 30 -15.57 -3.07 12.74
N LEU A 31 -15.90 -3.76 13.84
CA LEU A 31 -15.00 -4.72 14.51
C LEU A 31 -14.47 -5.78 13.53
N ARG A 32 -15.29 -6.17 12.54
CA ARG A 32 -14.91 -7.10 11.48
C ARG A 32 -13.74 -6.59 10.63
N GLU A 33 -13.71 -5.30 10.32
CA GLU A 33 -12.64 -4.71 9.50
C GLU A 33 -11.31 -4.69 10.26
N TYR A 34 -11.34 -4.44 11.57
CA TYR A 34 -10.15 -4.57 12.42
C TYR A 34 -9.63 -6.00 12.47
N LEU A 35 -10.53 -6.98 12.69
CA LEU A 35 -10.17 -8.40 12.72
C LEU A 35 -9.58 -8.87 11.38
N GLN A 36 -10.07 -8.37 10.25
CA GLN A 36 -9.54 -8.66 8.92
C GLN A 36 -8.12 -8.12 8.76
N VAL A 37 -7.87 -6.86 9.12
CA VAL A 37 -6.53 -6.27 9.03
C VAL A 37 -5.54 -7.00 9.95
N VAL A 38 -5.96 -7.33 11.17
CA VAL A 38 -5.14 -8.11 12.11
C VAL A 38 -4.87 -9.52 11.56
N ALA A 39 -5.86 -10.19 10.98
CA ALA A 39 -5.67 -11.49 10.36
C ALA A 39 -4.67 -11.42 9.20
N ILE A 40 -4.77 -10.41 8.33
CA ILE A 40 -3.85 -10.28 7.19
C ILE A 40 -2.42 -9.97 7.68
N ILE A 41 -2.25 -9.07 8.65
CA ILE A 41 -0.93 -8.75 9.21
C ILE A 41 -0.35 -9.94 9.97
N GLY A 42 -1.15 -10.61 10.81
CA GLY A 42 -0.74 -11.77 11.58
C GLY A 42 -0.37 -12.96 10.69
N GLY A 43 -1.19 -13.26 9.69
CA GLY A 43 -0.92 -14.33 8.72
C GLY A 43 0.36 -14.07 7.93
N THR A 44 0.56 -12.83 7.49
CA THR A 44 1.80 -12.45 6.82
C THR A 44 3.02 -12.49 7.74
N ALA A 45 2.89 -12.15 9.02
CA ALA A 45 3.98 -12.29 10.00
C ALA A 45 4.36 -13.76 10.23
N ILE A 46 3.37 -14.65 10.38
CA ILE A 46 3.57 -16.10 10.55
C ILE A 46 4.33 -16.71 9.36
N VAL A 47 3.98 -16.31 8.12
CA VAL A 47 4.71 -16.73 6.91
C VAL A 47 6.18 -16.31 6.96
N SER A 48 6.48 -15.13 7.51
CA SER A 48 7.86 -14.64 7.65
C SER A 48 8.65 -15.44 8.70
N MET A 49 8.01 -15.85 9.79
CA MET A 49 8.64 -16.63 10.87
C MET A 49 8.92 -18.08 10.46
N GLY A 50 8.09 -18.67 9.60
CA GLY A 50 8.24 -20.03 9.11
C GLY A 50 9.43 -20.28 8.17
N LYS A 51 10.21 -19.23 7.82
CA LYS A 51 11.38 -19.31 6.93
C LYS A 51 12.66 -19.23 7.76
N LYS A 52 13.52 -20.26 7.67
CA LYS A 52 14.79 -20.35 8.43
C LYS A 52 15.60 -19.07 8.22
N LYS A 53 15.97 -18.41 9.32
CA LYS A 53 16.66 -17.11 9.35
C LYS A 53 18.05 -17.27 8.74
N GLY A 54 18.19 -17.03 7.43
CA GLY A 54 19.49 -16.88 6.79
C GLY A 54 20.17 -15.66 7.43
N GLY A 55 21.26 -15.90 8.16
CA GLY A 55 22.00 -14.86 8.88
C GLY A 55 22.41 -13.74 7.94
N GLY A 56 22.07 -12.51 8.28
CA GLY A 56 22.42 -11.35 7.46
C GLY A 56 21.78 -10.06 7.95
N SER A 57 22.63 -9.21 8.54
CA SER A 57 22.44 -7.82 8.94
C SER A 57 21.65 -7.57 10.23
N ALA A 58 22.33 -6.97 11.20
CA ALA A 58 21.72 -6.32 12.34
C ALA A 58 20.66 -5.32 11.83
N SER A 59 19.45 -5.44 12.34
CA SER A 59 18.43 -4.40 12.22
C SER A 59 18.97 -3.16 12.92
N SER A 60 19.56 -2.24 12.16
CA SER A 60 19.96 -0.94 12.71
C SER A 60 18.71 -0.27 13.27
N LEU A 61 18.71 0.05 14.57
CA LEU A 61 17.57 0.65 15.27
C LEU A 61 17.03 1.87 14.50
N THR A 62 17.94 2.64 13.89
CA THR A 62 17.65 3.75 12.98
C THR A 62 16.81 3.35 11.77
N GLY A 63 17.09 2.20 11.13
CA GLY A 63 16.30 1.69 10.00
C GLY A 63 14.90 1.26 10.43
N VAL A 64 14.75 0.67 11.62
CA VAL A 64 13.43 0.33 12.19
C VAL A 64 12.65 1.62 12.48
N PHE A 65 13.30 2.63 13.05
CA PHE A 65 12.69 3.94 13.29
C PHE A 65 12.21 4.58 11.99
N TYR A 66 13.03 4.62 10.94
CA TYR A 66 12.62 5.16 9.63
C TYR A 66 11.44 4.41 9.01
N ILE A 67 11.38 3.09 9.17
CA ILE A 67 10.23 2.29 8.71
C ILE A 67 8.97 2.68 9.48
N ILE A 68 9.02 2.75 10.81
CA ILE A 68 7.85 3.13 11.64
C ILE A 68 7.39 4.55 11.28
N ALA A 69 8.33 5.50 11.15
CA ALA A 69 8.03 6.87 10.78
C ALA A 69 7.40 6.95 9.37
N SER A 70 7.97 6.26 8.37
CA SER A 70 7.40 6.20 7.01
C SER A 70 6.00 5.60 7.01
N LEU A 71 5.78 4.52 7.76
CA LEU A 71 4.48 3.87 7.90
C LEU A 71 3.45 4.79 8.57
N ALA A 72 3.85 5.56 9.59
CA ALA A 72 2.98 6.55 10.23
C ALA A 72 2.58 7.66 9.25
N LEU A 73 3.53 8.16 8.45
CA LEU A 73 3.27 9.17 7.41
C LEU A 73 2.35 8.66 6.30
N ASP A 74 2.50 7.39 5.89
CA ASP A 74 1.56 6.73 4.97
C ASP A 74 0.13 6.70 5.56
N GLY A 75 0.03 6.44 6.88
CA GLY A 75 -1.22 6.50 7.63
C GLY A 75 -1.86 7.88 7.62
N VAL A 76 -1.07 8.90 7.97
CA VAL A 76 -1.48 10.30 7.95
C VAL A 76 -1.98 10.72 6.57
N THR A 77 -1.24 10.36 5.53
CA THR A 77 -1.60 10.64 4.13
C THR A 77 -2.93 9.99 3.77
N ALA A 78 -3.14 8.70 4.11
CA ALA A 78 -4.40 8.02 3.85
C ALA A 78 -5.59 8.67 4.59
N GLY A 79 -5.37 9.14 5.83
CA GLY A 79 -6.34 9.91 6.60
C GLY A 79 -6.76 11.21 5.92
N PHE A 80 -5.79 11.99 5.47
CA PHE A 80 -6.05 13.22 4.70
C PHE A 80 -6.74 12.93 3.36
N GLN A 81 -6.33 11.88 2.64
CA GLN A 81 -6.98 11.48 1.39
C GLN A 81 -8.48 11.17 1.61
N LYS A 82 -8.80 10.46 2.69
CA LYS A 82 -10.19 10.15 3.04
C LYS A 82 -10.96 11.40 3.49
N ARG A 83 -10.37 12.26 4.33
CA ARG A 83 -10.99 13.52 4.76
C ARG A 83 -11.31 14.41 3.57
N LEU A 84 -10.34 14.63 2.69
CA LEU A 84 -10.53 15.42 1.47
C LEU A 84 -11.67 14.88 0.63
N LYS A 85 -11.72 13.56 0.41
CA LYS A 85 -12.83 12.92 -0.34
C LYS A 85 -14.19 13.17 0.33
N THR A 86 -14.29 13.02 1.64
CA THR A 86 -15.53 13.24 2.40
C THR A 86 -15.97 14.71 2.38
N GLU A 87 -15.06 15.65 2.63
CA GLU A 87 -15.37 17.08 2.64
C GLU A 87 -15.76 17.59 1.25
N THR A 88 -15.06 17.13 0.20
CA THR A 88 -15.40 17.51 -1.18
C THR A 88 -16.81 17.01 -1.56
N ALA A 89 -17.16 15.78 -1.13
CA ALA A 89 -18.50 15.22 -1.35
C ALA A 89 -19.62 16.00 -0.64
N LYS A 90 -19.36 16.58 0.54
CA LYS A 90 -20.34 17.44 1.26
C LYS A 90 -20.65 18.74 0.51
N VAL A 91 -19.68 19.27 -0.23
CA VAL A 91 -19.82 20.50 -1.05
C VAL A 91 -20.46 20.19 -2.41
N GLY A 92 -20.91 18.95 -2.66
CA GLY A 92 -21.53 18.52 -3.92
C GLY A 92 -20.55 18.32 -5.07
N VAL A 93 -19.25 18.49 -4.81
CA VAL A 93 -18.20 18.25 -5.81
C VAL A 93 -17.76 16.80 -5.67
N LYS A 94 -17.91 16.00 -6.73
CA LYS A 94 -17.24 14.69 -6.78
C LYS A 94 -15.79 14.94 -7.17
N PRO A 95 -14.80 14.63 -6.31
CA PRO A 95 -13.40 14.79 -6.68
C PRO A 95 -13.14 13.94 -7.93
N LYS A 96 -12.83 14.58 -9.05
CA LYS A 96 -12.44 13.86 -10.26
C LYS A 96 -11.14 13.12 -9.94
N PRO A 97 -11.06 11.79 -10.20
CA PRO A 97 -9.88 11.00 -9.84
C PRO A 97 -8.58 11.57 -10.40
N TYR A 98 -8.65 12.15 -11.61
CA TYR A 98 -7.52 12.74 -12.30
C TYR A 98 -7.09 14.10 -11.73
N ASP A 99 -8.01 14.93 -11.27
CA ASP A 99 -7.67 16.19 -10.59
C ASP A 99 -6.95 15.90 -9.27
N PHE A 100 -7.48 14.93 -8.51
CA PHE A 100 -6.88 14.48 -7.25
C PHE A 100 -5.47 13.88 -7.47
N MET A 101 -5.30 13.09 -8.54
CA MET A 101 -3.99 12.55 -8.94
C MET A 101 -3.02 13.66 -9.37
N PHE A 102 -3.47 14.61 -10.18
CA PHE A 102 -2.63 15.71 -10.68
C PHE A 102 -2.08 16.55 -9.54
N TRP A 103 -2.97 17.02 -8.64
CA TRP A 103 -2.57 17.88 -7.54
C TRP A 103 -1.63 17.17 -6.56
N THR A 104 -1.93 15.93 -6.20
CA THR A 104 -1.06 15.16 -5.29
C THR A 104 0.31 14.88 -5.90
N ASN A 105 0.37 14.50 -7.18
CA ASN A 105 1.65 14.27 -7.87
C ASN A 105 2.45 15.58 -8.09
N LEU A 106 1.77 16.70 -8.34
CA LEU A 106 2.42 18.00 -8.46
C LEU A 106 3.09 18.41 -7.14
N PHE A 107 2.38 18.35 -6.02
CA PHE A 107 2.95 18.70 -4.71
C PHE A 107 4.04 17.72 -4.27
N MET A 108 3.92 16.43 -4.59
CA MET A 108 5.01 15.46 -4.38
C MET A 108 6.25 15.81 -5.20
N CYS A 109 6.08 16.21 -6.47
CA CYS A 109 7.19 16.65 -7.32
C CYS A 109 7.87 17.91 -6.75
N LEU A 110 7.09 18.93 -6.39
CA LEU A 110 7.63 20.17 -5.79
C LEU A 110 8.43 19.88 -4.52
N THR A 111 7.88 19.04 -3.63
CA THR A 111 8.56 18.65 -2.39
C THR A 111 9.85 17.90 -2.69
N ALA A 112 9.84 16.98 -3.66
CA ALA A 112 11.03 16.25 -4.07
C ALA A 112 12.11 17.19 -4.64
N VAL A 113 11.75 18.18 -5.45
CA VAL A 113 12.69 19.18 -5.98
C VAL A 113 13.30 20.03 -4.88
N VAL A 114 12.49 20.50 -3.91
CA VAL A 114 12.99 21.29 -2.78
C VAL A 114 13.98 20.49 -1.93
N ILE A 115 13.65 19.22 -1.62
CA ILE A 115 14.53 18.34 -0.84
C ILE A 115 15.82 18.04 -1.61
N ALA A 116 15.72 17.64 -2.89
CA ALA A 116 16.88 17.33 -3.71
C ALA A 116 17.79 18.56 -3.92
N GLY A 117 17.20 19.75 -4.04
CA GLY A 117 17.92 21.01 -4.09
C GLY A 117 18.65 21.32 -2.78
N GLY A 118 17.99 21.14 -1.63
CA GLY A 118 18.60 21.34 -0.31
C GLY A 118 19.73 20.37 0.02
N LEU A 119 19.68 19.14 -0.52
CA LEU A 119 20.73 18.13 -0.38
C LEU A 119 21.86 18.27 -1.42
N GLY A 120 21.69 19.13 -2.45
CA GLY A 120 22.67 19.32 -3.52
C GLY A 120 22.80 18.12 -4.48
N GLU A 121 21.84 17.20 -4.48
CA GLU A 121 21.89 15.96 -5.27
C GLU A 121 21.36 16.14 -6.70
N MET A 122 20.79 17.30 -7.03
CA MET A 122 20.15 17.54 -8.32
C MET A 122 21.17 17.55 -9.46
N GLN A 123 22.32 18.18 -9.25
CA GLN A 123 23.40 18.28 -10.24
C GLN A 123 24.12 16.94 -10.42
N SER A 124 24.42 16.24 -9.33
CA SER A 124 25.08 14.92 -9.39
C SER A 124 24.15 13.87 -10.02
N GLY A 125 22.86 13.90 -9.70
CA GLY A 125 21.86 13.04 -10.33
C GLY A 125 21.68 13.31 -11.82
N ALA A 126 21.66 14.59 -12.23
CA ALA A 126 21.57 14.97 -13.64
C ALA A 126 22.82 14.54 -14.43
N ALA A 127 24.02 14.79 -13.88
CA ALA A 127 25.28 14.36 -14.49
C ALA A 127 25.32 12.83 -14.67
N PHE A 128 24.95 12.07 -13.64
CA PHE A 128 24.88 10.61 -13.72
C PHE A 128 23.92 10.11 -14.81
N CYS A 129 22.79 10.79 -14.99
CA CYS A 129 21.81 10.46 -16.02
C CYS A 129 22.31 10.78 -17.43
N LEU A 130 23.07 11.86 -17.60
CA LEU A 130 23.71 12.24 -18.87
C LEU A 130 24.84 11.27 -19.24
N ASP A 131 25.63 10.86 -18.26
CA ASP A 131 26.72 9.90 -18.46
C ASP A 131 26.22 8.48 -18.76
N ASN A 132 24.95 8.18 -18.43
CA ASN A 132 24.34 6.86 -18.60
C ASN A 132 22.98 6.94 -19.30
N PRO A 133 22.94 7.20 -20.62
CA PRO A 133 21.68 7.37 -21.38
C PRO A 133 20.78 6.12 -21.38
N GLU A 134 21.35 4.91 -21.22
CA GLU A 134 20.55 3.70 -21.04
C GLU A 134 19.69 3.74 -19.76
N ILE A 135 20.23 4.32 -18.68
CA ILE A 135 19.52 4.46 -17.40
C ILE A 135 18.37 5.46 -17.58
N MET A 136 18.57 6.52 -18.35
CA MET A 136 17.50 7.46 -18.70
C MET A 136 16.34 6.78 -19.41
N SER A 137 16.61 5.93 -20.41
CA SER A 137 15.56 5.15 -21.06
C SER A 137 14.80 4.25 -20.08
N LYS A 138 15.51 3.60 -19.14
CA LYS A 138 14.89 2.76 -18.11
C LYS A 138 14.03 3.57 -17.14
N ILE A 139 14.50 4.75 -16.71
CA ILE A 139 13.76 5.67 -15.82
C ILE A 139 12.48 6.15 -16.50
N VAL A 140 12.55 6.57 -17.78
CA VAL A 140 11.36 7.02 -18.52
C VAL A 140 10.35 5.90 -18.67
N LYS A 141 10.77 4.69 -19.09
CA LYS A 141 9.89 3.52 -19.18
C LYS A 141 9.24 3.18 -17.84
N PHE A 142 10.02 3.23 -16.76
CA PHE A 142 9.52 3.01 -15.41
C PHE A 142 8.52 4.10 -14.97
N ALA A 143 8.77 5.37 -15.31
CA ALA A 143 7.89 6.48 -15.00
C ALA A 143 6.56 6.38 -15.75
N VAL A 144 6.58 6.07 -17.06
CA VAL A 144 5.36 5.85 -17.86
C VAL A 144 4.53 4.70 -17.30
N CYS A 145 5.17 3.56 -17.02
CA CYS A 145 4.51 2.41 -16.41
C CYS A 145 3.92 2.77 -15.02
N SER A 146 4.67 3.54 -14.22
CA SER A 146 4.22 4.00 -12.91
C SER A 146 3.04 4.98 -13.02
N ALA A 147 3.02 5.88 -13.99
CA ALA A 147 1.92 6.83 -14.23
C ALA A 147 0.62 6.11 -14.62
N VAL A 148 0.72 5.09 -15.47
CA VAL A 148 -0.40 4.22 -15.80
C VAL A 148 -0.89 3.49 -14.55
N GLY A 149 0.01 2.88 -13.77
CA GLY A 149 -0.33 2.20 -12.52
C GLY A 149 -0.98 3.13 -11.49
N GLN A 150 -0.47 4.35 -11.35
CA GLN A 150 -1.03 5.36 -10.45
C GLN A 150 -2.42 5.81 -10.87
N SER A 151 -2.72 5.91 -12.17
CA SER A 151 -4.07 6.20 -12.66
C SER A 151 -5.08 5.19 -12.10
N PHE A 152 -4.76 3.89 -12.11
CA PHE A 152 -5.62 2.85 -11.53
C PHE A 152 -5.74 2.97 -10.01
N ILE A 153 -4.65 3.32 -9.32
CA ILE A 153 -4.65 3.52 -7.86
C ILE A 153 -5.61 4.65 -7.48
N PHE A 154 -5.46 5.82 -8.11
CA PHE A 154 -6.29 6.98 -7.83
C PHE A 154 -7.74 6.80 -8.27
N TYR A 155 -7.97 6.14 -9.40
CA TYR A 155 -9.31 5.73 -9.82
C TYR A 155 -9.98 4.84 -8.76
N THR A 156 -9.23 3.90 -8.18
CA THR A 156 -9.74 3.02 -7.11
C THR A 156 -10.02 3.79 -5.83
N ILE A 157 -9.14 4.72 -5.41
CA ILE A 157 -9.38 5.56 -4.22
C ILE A 157 -10.63 6.40 -4.39
N ALA A 158 -10.77 7.07 -5.54
CA ALA A 158 -11.91 7.94 -5.84
C ALA A 158 -13.22 7.13 -5.91
N SER A 159 -13.19 5.92 -6.44
CA SER A 159 -14.38 5.08 -6.62
C SER A 159 -14.75 4.24 -5.38
N PHE A 160 -13.76 3.67 -4.68
CA PHE A 160 -13.94 2.59 -3.69
C PHE A 160 -13.22 2.80 -2.35
N ASP A 161 -12.63 3.98 -2.10
CA ASP A 161 -11.90 4.36 -0.88
C ASP A 161 -10.48 3.75 -0.73
N PRO A 162 -9.59 4.41 0.05
CA PRO A 162 -8.22 3.94 0.26
C PRO A 162 -8.12 2.53 0.87
N LEU A 163 -9.12 2.10 1.67
CA LEU A 163 -9.11 0.77 2.28
C LEU A 163 -9.25 -0.32 1.22
N VAL A 164 -10.15 -0.18 0.24
CA VAL A 164 -10.32 -1.18 -0.84
C VAL A 164 -9.06 -1.29 -1.70
N LEU A 165 -8.44 -0.16 -2.02
CA LEU A 165 -7.15 -0.15 -2.69
C LEU A 165 -6.12 -0.97 -1.91
N SER A 166 -6.06 -0.77 -0.59
CA SER A 166 -5.15 -1.51 0.28
C SER A 166 -5.39 -3.02 0.17
N THR A 167 -6.65 -3.46 0.26
CA THR A 167 -7.06 -4.87 0.07
C THR A 167 -6.62 -5.41 -1.28
N VAL A 168 -6.97 -4.73 -2.39
CA VAL A 168 -6.62 -5.15 -3.76
C VAL A 168 -5.12 -5.33 -3.91
N THR A 169 -4.32 -4.37 -3.42
CA THR A 169 -2.86 -4.47 -3.50
C THR A 169 -2.31 -5.63 -2.66
N THR A 170 -2.93 -5.95 -1.53
CA THR A 170 -2.52 -7.05 -0.67
C THR A 170 -2.92 -8.41 -1.27
N THR A 171 -4.11 -8.54 -1.84
CA THR A 171 -4.53 -9.73 -2.59
C THR A 171 -3.54 -10.05 -3.71
N ARG A 172 -3.19 -9.05 -4.53
CA ARG A 172 -2.20 -9.22 -5.61
C ARG A 172 -0.85 -9.72 -5.09
N LYS A 173 -0.40 -9.21 -3.94
CA LYS A 173 0.85 -9.63 -3.30
C LYS A 173 0.79 -11.09 -2.83
N ILE A 174 -0.31 -11.51 -2.20
CA ILE A 174 -0.46 -12.91 -1.77
C ILE A 174 -0.42 -13.85 -2.95
N PHE A 175 -1.13 -13.55 -4.04
CA PHE A 175 -1.03 -14.32 -5.28
C PHE A 175 0.39 -14.38 -5.83
N SER A 176 1.12 -13.26 -5.80
CA SER A 176 2.52 -13.21 -6.24
C SER A 176 3.43 -14.09 -5.36
N VAL A 177 3.18 -14.13 -4.04
CA VAL A 177 3.89 -14.99 -3.10
C VAL A 177 3.58 -16.46 -3.38
N LEU A 178 2.29 -16.83 -3.51
CA LEU A 178 1.85 -18.18 -3.86
C LEU A 178 2.48 -18.66 -5.17
N LEU A 179 2.41 -17.86 -6.22
CA LEU A 179 2.98 -18.17 -7.53
C LEU A 179 4.50 -18.36 -7.43
N SER A 180 5.21 -17.52 -6.67
CA SER A 180 6.65 -17.69 -6.43
C SER A 180 6.99 -18.97 -5.66
N ILE A 181 6.10 -19.49 -4.81
CA ILE A 181 6.30 -20.74 -4.08
C ILE A 181 6.11 -21.93 -5.03
N PHE A 182 5.02 -21.93 -5.79
CA PHE A 182 4.72 -22.98 -6.76
C PHE A 182 5.77 -23.08 -7.87
N LEU A 183 6.18 -21.94 -8.45
CA LEU A 183 7.14 -21.93 -9.56
C LEU A 183 8.58 -22.21 -9.13
N LYS A 184 8.98 -21.85 -7.90
CA LYS A 184 10.36 -22.06 -7.41
C LYS A 184 10.53 -23.32 -6.58
N GLY A 185 9.49 -24.13 -6.41
CA GLY A 185 9.54 -25.39 -5.64
C GLY A 185 9.96 -25.19 -4.17
N HIS A 186 9.74 -24.01 -3.59
CA HIS A 186 10.09 -23.77 -2.20
C HIS A 186 9.16 -24.54 -1.27
N THR A 187 9.69 -25.46 -0.48
CA THR A 187 8.92 -26.12 0.58
C THR A 187 8.68 -25.11 1.70
N LEU A 188 7.41 -24.73 1.88
CA LEU A 188 6.99 -23.97 3.05
C LEU A 188 6.77 -24.92 4.23
N SER A 189 7.21 -24.51 5.41
CA SER A 189 6.87 -25.19 6.65
C SER A 189 5.36 -25.17 6.90
N MET A 190 4.85 -26.08 7.72
CA MET A 190 3.43 -26.15 8.04
C MET A 190 2.89 -24.85 8.68
N MET A 191 3.77 -24.14 9.39
CA MET A 191 3.53 -22.79 9.92
C MET A 191 3.41 -21.74 8.80
N GLY A 192 4.18 -21.85 7.72
CA GLY A 192 4.03 -20.99 6.55
C GLY A 192 2.68 -21.15 5.86
N TRP A 193 2.19 -22.39 5.74
CA TRP A 193 0.87 -22.66 5.15
C TRP A 193 -0.29 -22.13 6.01
N SER A 194 -0.21 -22.25 7.34
CA SER A 194 -1.22 -21.68 8.23
C SER A 194 -1.25 -20.15 8.17
N GLY A 195 -0.09 -19.48 8.06
CA GLY A 195 -0.02 -18.04 7.87
C GLY A 195 -0.64 -17.57 6.54
N ILE A 196 -0.42 -18.32 5.46
CA ILE A 196 -1.08 -18.05 4.16
C ILE A 196 -2.60 -18.21 4.29
N ALA A 197 -3.07 -19.31 4.88
CA ALA A 197 -4.49 -19.58 5.06
C ALA A 197 -5.19 -18.47 5.85
N LEU A 198 -4.55 -18.00 6.93
CA LEU A 198 -5.07 -16.95 7.79
C LEU A 198 -5.07 -15.57 7.09
N ALA A 199 -4.07 -15.27 6.27
CA ALA A 199 -4.07 -14.04 5.47
C ALA A 199 -5.13 -14.09 4.35
N CYS A 200 -5.30 -15.23 3.69
CA CYS A 200 -6.35 -15.44 2.68
C CYS A 200 -7.75 -15.33 3.28
N SER A 201 -7.99 -15.88 4.48
CA SER A 201 -9.30 -15.80 5.14
C SER A 201 -9.65 -14.37 5.54
N GLY A 202 -8.69 -13.58 6.01
CA GLY A 202 -8.87 -12.16 6.29
C GLY A 202 -9.30 -11.37 5.05
N ILE A 203 -8.64 -11.59 3.91
CA ILE A 203 -9.02 -10.95 2.63
C ILE A 203 -10.40 -11.41 2.16
N LEU A 204 -10.69 -12.71 2.21
CA LEU A 204 -12.00 -13.24 1.77
C LEU A 204 -13.14 -12.66 2.60
N SER A 205 -12.95 -12.58 3.92
CA SER A 205 -13.91 -11.97 4.84
C SER A 205 -14.14 -10.49 4.52
N GLU A 206 -13.07 -9.75 4.22
CA GLU A 206 -13.18 -8.33 3.83
C GLU A 206 -13.95 -8.16 2.52
N LEU A 207 -13.61 -8.95 1.50
CA LEU A 207 -14.31 -8.93 0.20
C LEU A 207 -15.80 -9.26 0.34
N GLN A 208 -16.14 -10.28 1.13
CA GLN A 208 -17.54 -10.64 1.40
C GLN A 208 -18.30 -9.51 2.10
N SER A 209 -17.68 -8.88 3.10
CA SER A 209 -18.32 -7.78 3.85
C SER A 209 -18.65 -6.57 2.95
N LYS A 210 -17.75 -6.21 2.04
CA LYS A 210 -17.94 -5.09 1.09
C LYS A 210 -18.90 -5.42 -0.05
N SER A 211 -18.90 -6.67 -0.51
CA SER A 211 -19.89 -7.14 -1.50
C SER A 211 -21.31 -7.16 -0.90
N GLY A 212 -21.44 -7.57 0.37
CA GLY A 212 -22.72 -7.54 1.11
C GLY A 212 -23.21 -6.14 1.48
N GLY A 213 -22.32 -5.20 1.82
CA GLY A 213 -22.68 -3.80 2.09
C GLY A 213 -23.24 -3.06 0.88
N SER A 214 -22.79 -3.43 -0.33
CA SER A 214 -23.33 -2.90 -1.59
C SER A 214 -24.76 -3.38 -1.88
N ALA A 215 -25.13 -4.57 -1.40
CA ALA A 215 -26.51 -5.08 -1.51
C ALA A 215 -27.46 -4.40 -0.52
N ASN A 216 -26.99 -4.05 0.69
CA ASN A 216 -27.85 -3.43 1.71
C ASN A 216 -28.12 -1.93 1.45
N LYS A 217 -27.20 -1.22 0.77
CA LYS A 217 -27.40 0.18 0.36
C LYS A 217 -28.49 0.34 -0.71
N LYS A 218 -28.77 -0.71 -1.52
CA LYS A 218 -29.87 -0.72 -2.50
C LYS A 218 -31.26 -0.94 -1.85
N LYS A 219 -31.32 -1.52 -0.65
CA LYS A 219 -32.59 -1.84 0.02
C LYS A 219 -33.18 -0.69 0.83
N HIS A 220 -32.38 0.32 1.17
CA HIS A 220 -32.82 1.47 1.97
C HIS A 220 -33.08 2.74 1.14
N SER A 221 -33.01 2.63 -0.20
CA SER A 221 -33.26 3.71 -1.16
C SER A 221 -34.44 3.41 -2.09
N ASN A 222 -35.31 2.47 -1.71
CA ASN A 222 -36.62 2.24 -2.32
C ASN A 222 -37.69 2.48 -1.27
#